data_AF-A0A0Q9M4Q3-F1
#
_entry.id   AF-A0A0Q9M4Q3-F1
#
_cell.length_a   1.000
_cell.length_b   1.000
_cell.length_c   1.000
_cell.angle_alpha   90.00
_cell.angle_beta   90.00
_cell.angle_gamma   90.00
#
_symmetry.space_group_name_H-M   'P 1'
#
loop_
_entity.id
_entity.type
_entity.pdbx_description
1 polymer ?
#
loop_
_entity_poly.entity_id
_entity_poly.type
_entity_poly.pdbx_seq_one_letter_code
_entity_poly.pdbx_strand_id
1 'polypeptide(L)' 'MNTSIYFVIFSVILLFGLLSTFIIGFSRKNREGDQSYFQKTGTKWVRLTSLYVISIAAGLLALLAFIRYTIE' A
#
# COMPACT_ATOMS: atom_id res chain seq x y z
N MET A 1 -26.25 0.41 13.77
CA MET A 1 -25.61 0.08 12.48
C MET A 1 -24.71 -1.12 12.68
N ASN A 2 -24.78 -2.11 11.79
CA ASN A 2 -23.92 -3.29 11.85
C ASN A 2 -22.47 -2.90 11.51
N THR A 3 -21.49 -3.32 12.31
CA THR A 3 -20.05 -3.07 12.09
C THR A 3 -19.61 -3.45 10.68
N SER A 4 -20.21 -4.49 10.09
CA SER A 4 -19.96 -4.91 8.70
C SER A 4 -20.23 -3.83 7.65
N ILE A 5 -21.19 -2.93 7.88
CA ILE A 5 -21.49 -1.82 6.95
C ILE A 5 -20.31 -0.84 6.87
N TYR A 6 -19.65 -0.55 7.99
CA TYR A 6 -18.49 0.33 7.98
C TYR A 6 -17.31 -0.29 7.24
N PHE A 7 -17.08 -1.60 7.39
CA PHE A 7 -16.05 -2.32 6.63
C PHE A 7 -16.32 -2.30 5.12
N VAL A 8 -17.58 -2.45 4.71
CA VAL A 8 -17.97 -2.36 3.30
C VAL A 8 -17.69 -0.96 2.74
N ILE A 9 -18.15 0.10 3.42
CA ILE A 9 -17.93 1.48 3.00
C ILE A 9 -16.43 1.79 2.91
N PHE A 10 -15.67 1.42 3.94
CA PHE A 10 -14.23 1.63 3.98
C PHE A 10 -13.51 0.90 2.83
N SER A 11 -13.89 -0.35 2.55
CA SER A 11 -13.31 -1.14 1.46
C SER A 11 -13.60 -0.52 0.10
N VAL A 12 -14.82 0.01 -0.12
CA VAL A 12 -15.18 0.70 -1.37
C VAL A 12 -14.33 1.96 -1.56
N ILE A 13 -14.14 2.77 -0.51
CA ILE A 13 -13.29 3.96 -0.56
C ILE A 13 -11.85 3.59 -0.91
N LEU A 14 -11.29 2.56 -0.25
CA LEU A 14 -9.94 2.09 -0.54
C LEU A 14 -9.79 1.59 -1.98
N LEU A 15 -10.73 0.78 -2.47
CA LEU A 15 -10.72 0.28 -3.85
C LEU A 15 -10.79 1.42 -4.86
N PHE A 16 -11.66 2.41 -4.63
CA PHE A 16 -11.77 3.56 -5.52
C PHE A 16 -10.49 4.39 -5.55
N GLY A 17 -9.87 4.64 -4.39
CA GLY A 17 -8.59 5.33 -4.30
C GLY A 17 -7.45 4.58 -5.00
N LEU A 18 -7.40 3.25 -4.82
CA LEU A 18 -6.41 2.39 -5.46
C LEU A 18 -6.54 2.41 -7.00
N LEU A 19 -7.77 2.22 -7.50
CA LEU A 19 -8.05 2.24 -8.93
C LEU A 19 -7.72 3.60 -9.54
N SER A 20 -8.12 4.69 -8.89
CA SER A 20 -7.81 6.05 -9.35
C SER A 20 -6.30 6.30 -9.42
N THR A 21 -5.55 5.83 -8.41
CA THR A 21 -4.09 5.93 -8.37
C THR A 21 -3.44 5.21 -9.55
N PHE A 22 -3.88 3.98 -9.86
CA PHE A 22 -3.38 3.24 -11.01
C PHE A 22 -3.75 3.89 -12.34
N ILE A 23 -5.01 4.33 -12.51
CA ILE A 23 -5.47 4.99 -13.74
C ILE A 23 -4.64 6.23 -14.03
N ILE A 24 -4.42 7.09 -13.03
CA ILE A 24 -3.63 8.31 -13.18
C ILE A 24 -2.16 7.95 -13.40
N GLY A 25 -1.61 7.06 -12.58
CA GLY A 25 -0.21 6.64 -12.63
C GLY A 25 0.20 6.05 -13.98
N PHE A 26 -0.68 5.25 -14.60
CA PHE A 26 -0.44 4.64 -15.91
C PHE A 26 -0.98 5.44 -17.10
N SER A 27 -1.61 6.59 -16.87
CA SER A 27 -2.19 7.41 -17.94
C SER A 27 -1.13 7.86 -18.95
N ARG A 28 -1.53 7.99 -20.23
CA ARG A 28 -0.63 8.41 -21.31
C ARG A 28 0.00 9.78 -21.06
N LYS A 29 -0.79 10.71 -20.50
CA LYS A 29 -0.34 12.04 -20.08
C LYS A 29 0.77 11.98 -19.03
N ASN A 30 0.70 11.04 -18.09
CA ASN A 30 1.73 10.84 -17.07
C ASN A 30 3.01 10.20 -17.66
N ARG A 31 2.87 9.41 -18.73
CA ARG A 31 3.98 8.79 -19.48
C ARG A 31 4.70 9.75 -20.41
N GLU A 32 4.00 10.74 -20.95
CA GLU A 32 4.54 11.73 -21.90
C GLU A 32 5.45 12.77 -21.21
N GLY A 33 5.23 13.08 -19.93
CA GLY A 33 6.02 14.07 -19.19
C GLY A 33 7.45 13.65 -18.82
N ASP A 34 7.71 12.34 -18.65
CA ASP A 34 9.05 11.78 -18.40
C ASP A 34 9.10 10.30 -18.80
N GLN A 35 9.62 9.98 -19.98
CA GLN A 35 9.77 8.59 -20.43
C GLN A 35 10.84 7.81 -19.64
N SER A 36 11.79 8.49 -18.98
CA SER A 36 12.82 7.86 -18.15
C SER A 36 12.25 7.38 -16.80
N TYR A 37 11.16 8.00 -16.34
CA TYR A 37 10.45 7.60 -15.12
C TYR A 37 9.99 6.15 -15.20
N PHE A 38 9.49 5.72 -16.36
CA PHE A 38 9.03 4.35 -16.60
C PHE A 38 10.16 3.32 -16.74
N GLN A 39 11.36 3.75 -17.14
CA GLN A 39 12.52 2.85 -17.27
C GLN A 39 13.16 2.50 -15.92
N LYS A 40 13.13 3.43 -14.95
CA LYS A 40 13.69 3.21 -13.60
C LYS A 40 12.63 2.85 -12.55
N THR A 41 11.34 2.83 -12.91
CA THR A 41 10.25 2.54 -11.96
C THR A 41 10.30 1.11 -11.47
N GLY A 42 10.66 0.12 -12.29
CA GLY A 42 10.71 -1.27 -11.85
C GLY A 42 11.60 -1.47 -10.61
N THR A 43 12.85 -1.01 -10.65
CA THR A 43 13.78 -1.12 -9.51
C THR A 43 13.36 -0.24 -8.34
N LYS A 44 12.82 0.96 -8.59
CA LYS A 44 12.32 1.86 -7.54
C LYS A 44 11.09 1.28 -6.83
N TRP A 45 10.18 0.67 -7.58
CA TRP A 45 8.99 -0.01 -7.06
C TRP A 45 9.37 -1.22 -6.24
N VAL A 46 10.26 -2.08 -6.76
CA VAL A 46 10.73 -3.25 -6.00
C VAL A 46 11.36 -2.79 -4.67
N ARG A 47 12.27 -1.81 -4.69
CA ARG A 47 12.85 -1.27 -3.43
C ARG A 47 11.79 -0.72 -2.47
N LEU A 48 10.86 0.08 -2.97
CA LEU A 48 9.84 0.72 -2.14
C LEU A 48 8.86 -0.33 -1.57
N THR A 49 8.41 -1.28 -2.39
CA THR A 49 7.57 -2.39 -1.97
C THR A 49 8.30 -3.27 -0.95
N SER A 50 9.59 -3.58 -1.16
CA SER A 50 10.38 -4.32 -0.18
C SER A 50 10.50 -3.59 1.16
N LEU A 51 10.71 -2.27 1.15
CA LEU A 51 10.71 -1.47 2.38
C LEU A 51 9.37 -1.53 3.11
N TYR A 52 8.24 -1.46 2.39
CA TYR A 52 6.93 -1.60 2.99
C TYR A 52 6.70 -2.98 3.58
N VAL A 53 7.03 -4.05 2.84
CA VAL A 53 6.87 -5.43 3.32
C VAL A 53 7.70 -5.67 4.58
N ILE A 54 8.97 -5.25 4.60
CA ILE A 54 9.86 -5.39 5.75
C ILE A 54 9.32 -4.60 6.95
N SER A 55 8.88 -3.35 6.75
CA SER A 55 8.37 -2.51 7.84
C SER A 55 7.07 -3.06 8.43
N ILE A 56 6.16 -3.56 7.59
CA ILE A 56 4.93 -4.22 8.04
C ILE A 56 5.26 -5.47 8.86
N ALA A 57 6.15 -6.33 8.34
CA ALA A 57 6.56 -7.55 9.04
C ALA A 57 7.22 -7.24 10.40
N ALA A 58 8.13 -6.26 10.43
CA ALA A 58 8.78 -5.82 11.67
C ALA A 58 7.78 -5.26 12.68
N GLY A 59 6.82 -4.42 12.23
CA GLY A 59 5.76 -3.89 13.07
C GLY A 59 4.85 -4.97 13.66
N LEU A 60 4.48 -5.98 12.86
CA LEU A 60 3.69 -7.12 13.33
C LEU A 60 4.47 -7.97 14.34
N LEU A 61 5.76 -8.22 14.10
CA LEU A 61 6.62 -8.94 15.05
C LEU A 61 6.77 -8.18 16.38
N ALA A 62 6.98 -6.87 16.32
CA ALA A 62 7.05 -6.02 17.51
C ALA A 62 5.73 -6.05 18.30
N LEU A 63 4.58 -5.98 17.62
CA LEU A 63 3.27 -6.09 18.24
C LEU A 63 3.08 -7.46 18.90
N LEU A 64 3.43 -8.55 18.23
CA LEU A 64 3.35 -9.90 18.79
C LEU A 64 4.25 -10.06 20.02
N ALA A 65 5.46 -9.51 19.98
CA ALA A 65 6.39 -9.52 21.11
C ALA A 65 5.84 -8.72 22.31
N PHE A 66 5.27 -7.54 22.05
CA PHE A 66 4.62 -6.73 23.08
C PHE A 66 3.45 -7.46 23.72
N ILE A 67 2.58 -8.07 22.90
CA ILE A 67 1.44 -8.85 23.39
C ILE A 67 1.92 -10.02 24.24
N ARG A 68 2.93 -10.78 23.78
CA ARG A 68 3.54 -11.88 24.54
C ARG A 68 4.07 -11.43 25.89
N TYR A 69 4.89 -10.38 25.91
CA TYR A 69 5.46 -9.81 27.14
C TYR A 69 4.39 -9.31 28.12
N THR A 70 3.26 -8.80 27.61
CA THR A 70 2.18 -8.25 28.46
C THR A 70 1.27 -9.34 29.05
N ILE A 71 1.25 -10.55 28.45
CA ILE A 71 0.40 -11.67 28.90
C ILE A 71 1.13 -12.56 29.91
N GLU A 72 2.47 -12.61 29.88
CA GLU A 72 3.33 -13.28 30.86
C GLU A 72 3.58 -12.38 32.10
#